data_AF-A0A6V8NXK2-F1
#
_entry.id   AF-A0A6V8NXK2-F1
#
_cell.length_a   1.000
_cell.length_b   1.000
_cell.length_c   1.000
_cell.angle_alpha   90.00
_cell.angle_beta   90.00
_cell.angle_gamma   90.00
#
_symmetry.space_group_name_H-M   'P 1'
#
loop_
_entity.id
_entity.type
_entity.pdbx_description
1 polymer ?
#
loop_
_entity_poly.entity_id
_entity_poly.type
_entity_poly.pdbx_seq_one_letter_code
_entity_poly.pdbx_strand_id
1 'polypeptide(L)'
;MAPFNTKRDEGRRKLYDKYGFWWCPIKLFEYMAMARPVVVSDVGEITAYLDGAGLTYREGDTRGLAESILRLLNNLEESSRMGERGRRLILEKYSWELHARRIEQILTALA
;
A
#
# COMPACT_ATOMS: atom_id res chain seq x y z
N MET A 1 9.26 13.82 -0.33
CA MET A 1 7.84 13.97 0.05
C MET A 1 7.66 13.22 1.36
N ALA A 2 7.36 13.90 2.46
CA ALA A 2 7.12 13.24 3.74
C ALA A 2 5.89 12.30 3.64
N PRO A 3 5.76 11.29 4.52
CA PRO A 3 4.54 10.50 4.61
C PRO A 3 3.31 11.42 4.69
N PHE A 4 2.22 11.00 4.08
CA PHE A 4 0.99 11.79 4.07
C PHE A 4 0.60 12.16 5.50
N ASN A 5 0.31 13.44 5.72
CA ASN A 5 -0.02 13.98 7.03
C ASN A 5 -1.22 14.92 6.89
N THR A 6 -2.38 14.42 7.27
CA THR A 6 -3.67 15.09 7.26
C THR A 6 -3.69 16.38 8.08
N LYS A 7 -2.84 16.50 9.11
CA LYS A 7 -2.75 17.72 9.93
C LYS A 7 -1.98 18.85 9.25
N ARG A 8 -1.14 18.55 8.26
CA ARG A 8 -0.34 19.56 7.53
C ARG A 8 -1.01 20.04 6.24
N ASP A 9 -2.06 19.36 5.79
CA ASP A 9 -2.72 19.60 4.52
C ASP A 9 -4.24 19.67 4.71
N GLU A 10 -4.70 20.77 5.31
CA GLU A 10 -6.12 20.99 5.64
C GLU A 10 -7.03 20.89 4.39
N GLY A 11 -6.54 21.33 3.23
CA GLY A 11 -7.27 21.25 1.97
C GLY A 11 -7.52 19.80 1.56
N ARG A 12 -6.47 18.96 1.56
CA ARG A 12 -6.63 17.53 1.27
C ARG A 12 -7.40 16.80 2.36
N ARG A 13 -7.30 17.22 3.63
CA ARG A 13 -8.09 16.63 4.72
C ARG A 13 -9.59 16.87 4.54
N LYS A 14 -10.01 18.09 4.20
CA LYS A 14 -11.42 18.40 3.92
C LYS A 14 -11.97 17.56 2.77
N LEU A 15 -11.17 17.37 1.72
CA LEU A 15 -11.54 16.47 0.63
C LEU A 15 -11.66 15.04 1.15
N TYR A 16 -10.72 14.56 1.98
CA TYR A 16 -10.68 13.20 2.53
C TYR A 16 -11.92 12.89 3.35
N ASP A 17 -12.29 13.81 4.24
CA ASP A 17 -13.50 13.68 5.06
C ASP A 17 -14.78 13.70 4.21
N LYS A 18 -14.76 14.32 3.02
CA LYS A 18 -15.92 14.41 2.11
C LYS A 18 -16.04 13.22 1.15
N TYR A 19 -14.95 12.73 0.61
CA TYR A 19 -14.93 11.77 -0.51
C TYR A 19 -14.24 10.43 -0.17
N GLY A 20 -13.70 10.29 1.04
CA GLY A 20 -12.97 9.10 1.47
C GLY A 20 -11.60 8.97 0.79
N PHE A 21 -11.11 7.74 0.66
CA PHE A 21 -9.84 7.46 -0.01
C PHE A 21 -10.06 7.33 -1.53
N TRP A 22 -9.71 8.37 -2.32
CA TRP A 22 -9.89 8.36 -3.79
C TRP A 22 -8.59 8.17 -4.59
N TRP A 23 -7.45 7.97 -3.92
CA TRP A 23 -6.16 7.90 -4.60
C TRP A 23 -5.73 6.46 -4.84
N CYS A 24 -5.06 6.21 -5.97
CA CYS A 24 -4.48 4.90 -6.23
C CYS A 24 -3.09 4.83 -5.57
N PRO A 25 -2.83 3.87 -4.66
CA PRO A 25 -1.53 3.75 -3.99
C PRO A 25 -0.50 3.07 -4.89
N ILE A 26 -0.26 3.60 -6.10
CA ILE A 26 0.60 2.98 -7.13
C ILE A 26 1.98 2.62 -6.57
N LYS A 27 2.60 3.54 -5.81
CA LYS A 27 3.94 3.31 -5.23
C LYS A 27 3.97 2.14 -4.26
N LEU A 28 2.89 1.91 -3.49
CA LEU A 28 2.78 0.75 -2.61
C LEU A 28 2.86 -0.53 -3.45
N PHE A 29 2.08 -0.61 -4.51
CA PHE A 29 2.07 -1.78 -5.40
C PHE A 29 3.41 -1.99 -6.11
N GLU A 30 4.09 -0.93 -6.55
CA GLU A 30 5.42 -1.02 -7.15
C GLU A 30 6.44 -1.63 -6.18
N TYR A 31 6.50 -1.16 -4.94
CA TYR A 31 7.43 -1.73 -3.94
C TYR A 31 7.08 -3.18 -3.58
N MET A 32 5.80 -3.49 -3.46
CA MET A 32 5.35 -4.87 -3.24
C MET A 32 5.74 -5.77 -4.41
N ALA A 33 5.56 -5.32 -5.66
CA ALA A 33 5.97 -6.07 -6.86
C ALA A 33 7.48 -6.37 -6.88
N MET A 34 8.30 -5.47 -6.32
CA MET A 34 9.74 -5.63 -6.18
C MET A 34 10.17 -6.53 -5.01
N ALA A 35 9.24 -7.25 -4.39
CA ALA A 35 9.47 -8.05 -3.18
C ALA A 35 10.13 -7.26 -2.04
N ARG A 36 9.76 -5.99 -1.88
CA ARG A 36 10.23 -5.17 -0.75
C ARG A 36 9.14 -5.10 0.32
N PRO A 37 9.45 -5.38 1.60
CA PRO A 37 8.52 -5.10 2.67
C PRO A 37 8.33 -3.59 2.78
N VAL A 38 7.11 -3.19 3.09
CA VAL A 38 6.71 -1.78 3.13
C VAL A 38 6.35 -1.37 4.56
N VAL A 39 6.58 -0.10 4.87
CA VAL A 39 6.09 0.54 6.09
C VAL A 39 5.19 1.69 5.67
N VAL A 40 3.92 1.62 6.06
CA VAL A 40 2.90 2.59 5.63
C VAL A 40 2.16 3.15 6.83
N SER A 41 1.73 4.41 6.73
CA SER A 41 0.86 5.00 7.73
C SER A 41 -0.52 4.33 7.66
N ASP A 42 -1.13 4.07 8.81
CA ASP A 42 -2.50 3.57 8.94
C ASP A 42 -3.49 4.70 8.62
N VAL A 43 -3.67 4.95 7.32
CA VAL A 43 -4.54 6.00 6.78
C VAL A 43 -5.35 5.43 5.63
N GLY A 44 -6.68 5.61 5.70
CA GLY A 44 -7.61 5.14 4.68
C GLY A 44 -7.50 3.65 4.42
N GLU A 45 -7.66 3.26 3.16
CA GLU A 45 -7.70 1.84 2.77
C GLU A 45 -6.32 1.25 2.49
N ILE A 46 -5.24 2.00 2.73
CA ILE A 46 -3.87 1.57 2.44
C ILE A 46 -3.53 0.24 3.12
N THR A 47 -3.99 0.07 4.37
CA THR A 47 -3.70 -1.13 5.17
C THR A 47 -4.40 -2.38 4.64
N ALA A 48 -5.55 -2.23 3.97
CA ALA A 48 -6.29 -3.33 3.36
C ALA A 48 -5.51 -3.99 2.21
N TYR A 49 -4.58 -3.28 1.58
CA TYR A 49 -3.75 -3.80 0.50
C TYR A 49 -2.51 -4.56 0.98
N LEU A 50 -2.13 -4.49 2.26
CA LEU A 50 -0.89 -5.10 2.73
C LEU A 50 -0.98 -6.62 2.80
N ASP A 51 -2.05 -7.16 3.38
CA ASP A 51 -2.20 -8.61 3.65
C ASP A 51 -0.93 -9.25 4.24
N GLY A 52 -0.27 -8.57 5.20
CA GLY A 52 0.98 -9.04 5.81
C GLY A 52 2.26 -8.81 4.97
N ALA A 53 2.20 -8.01 3.90
CA ALA A 53 3.36 -7.61 3.09
C ALA A 53 4.20 -6.47 3.71
N GLY A 54 3.90 -6.07 4.94
CA GLY A 54 4.55 -4.95 5.59
C GLY A 54 3.99 -4.63 6.95
N LEU A 55 4.44 -3.51 7.51
CA LEU A 55 4.05 -3.00 8.82
C LEU A 55 3.30 -1.67 8.69
N THR A 56 2.46 -1.39 9.67
CA THR A 56 1.72 -0.14 9.77
C THR A 56 2.17 0.66 10.98
N TYR A 57 2.07 1.99 10.89
CA TYR A 57 2.27 2.90 12.02
C TYR A 57 1.18 3.97 12.02
N ARG A 58 0.92 4.56 13.19
CA ARG A 58 -0.11 5.60 13.30
C ARG A 58 0.31 6.88 12.56
N GLU A 59 -0.63 7.52 11.88
CA GLU A 59 -0.37 8.81 11.23
C GLU A 59 0.19 9.85 12.21
N GLY A 60 1.28 10.52 11.81
CA GLY A 60 1.96 11.53 12.63
C GLY A 60 2.85 10.97 13.74
N ASP A 61 2.85 9.65 13.95
CA ASP A 61 3.73 8.98 14.91
C ASP A 61 5.09 8.66 14.28
N THR A 62 6.02 9.60 14.41
CA THR A 62 7.40 9.45 13.91
C THR A 62 8.16 8.35 14.65
N ARG A 63 7.82 8.08 15.90
CA ARG A 63 8.45 7.02 16.69
C ARG A 63 7.99 5.66 16.19
N GLY A 64 6.69 5.46 16.00
CA GLY A 64 6.13 4.23 15.42
C GLY A 64 6.66 3.93 14.01
N LEU A 65 6.87 4.95 13.18
CA LEU A 65 7.58 4.81 11.89
C LEU A 65 9.01 4.28 12.08
N ALA A 66 9.80 4.90 12.96
CA ALA A 66 11.17 4.51 13.20
C ALA A 66 11.27 3.07 13.77
N GLU A 67 10.42 2.73 14.74
CA GLU A 67 10.36 1.39 15.34
C GLU A 67 9.99 0.33 14.29
N SER A 68 9.06 0.63 13.39
CA SER A 68 8.68 -0.28 12.29
C SER A 68 9.83 -0.52 11.31
N ILE A 69 10.57 0.53 10.93
CA ILE A 69 11.76 0.41 10.08
C ILE A 69 12.82 -0.43 10.78
N LEU A 70 13.12 -0.14 12.05
CA LEU A 70 14.11 -0.88 12.83
C LEU A 70 13.73 -2.35 12.98
N ARG A 71 12.45 -2.68 13.17
CA ARG A 71 11.98 -4.08 13.21
C ARG A 71 12.33 -4.84 11.94
N LEU A 72 12.11 -4.24 10.75
CA LEU A 72 12.44 -4.88 9.47
C LEU A 72 13.95 -5.01 9.24
N LEU A 73 14.74 -4.04 9.71
CA LEU A 73 16.20 -4.08 9.62
C LEU A 73 16.83 -5.11 10.55
N ASN A 74 16.24 -5.30 11.73
CA ASN A 74 16.73 -6.25 12.75
C ASN A 74 16.23 -7.69 12.53
N ASN A 75 15.22 -7.91 11.68
CA ASN A 75 14.73 -9.25 11.32
C ASN A 75 14.62 -9.41 9.80
N LEU A 76 15.76 -9.65 9.15
CA LEU A 76 15.86 -9.75 7.69
C LEU A 76 15.09 -10.94 7.11
N GLU A 77 14.94 -12.03 7.86
CA GLU A 77 14.15 -13.18 7.41
C GLU A 77 12.66 -12.84 7.32
N GLU A 78 12.09 -12.26 8.38
CA GLU A 78 10.68 -11.81 8.39
C GLU A 78 10.46 -10.72 7.34
N SER A 79 11.41 -9.80 7.20
CA SER A 79 11.43 -8.74 6.18
C SER A 79 11.36 -9.32 4.75
N SER A 80 12.17 -10.33 4.44
CA SER A 80 12.14 -11.05 3.16
C SER A 80 10.80 -11.77 2.95
N ARG A 81 10.29 -12.47 3.97
CA ARG A 81 8.99 -13.16 3.91
C ARG A 81 7.83 -12.21 3.64
N MET A 82 7.83 -11.03 4.25
CA MET A 82 6.84 -9.98 4.01
C MET A 82 6.95 -9.46 2.57
N GLY A 83 8.17 -9.18 2.09
CA GLY A 83 8.41 -8.75 0.70
C GLY A 83 7.87 -9.75 -0.32
N GLU A 84 8.23 -11.03 -0.19
CA GLU A 84 7.77 -12.09 -1.10
C GLU A 84 6.25 -12.28 -1.07
N ARG A 85 5.62 -12.11 0.10
CA ARG A 85 4.17 -12.09 0.21
C ARG A 85 3.56 -10.93 -0.58
N GLY A 86 4.14 -9.74 -0.47
CA GLY A 86 3.72 -8.57 -1.24
C GLY A 86 3.80 -8.82 -2.74
N ARG A 87 4.92 -9.36 -3.21
CA ARG A 87 5.09 -9.68 -4.64
C ARG A 87 4.04 -10.66 -5.13
N ARG A 88 3.78 -11.72 -4.36
CA ARG A 88 2.75 -12.71 -4.67
C ARG A 88 1.37 -12.06 -4.79
N LEU A 89 1.01 -11.21 -3.82
CA LEU A 89 -0.28 -10.50 -3.82
C LEU A 89 -0.46 -9.64 -5.09
N ILE A 90 0.59 -8.94 -5.52
CA ILE A 90 0.53 -8.15 -6.77
C ILE A 90 0.30 -9.04 -7.98
N LEU A 91 1.06 -10.12 -8.13
CA LEU A 91 0.94 -11.01 -9.28
C LEU A 91 -0.45 -11.67 -9.35
N GLU A 92 -1.00 -12.06 -8.20
CA GLU A 92 -2.29 -12.75 -8.11
C GLU A 92 -3.51 -11.84 -8.24
N LYS A 93 -3.45 -10.59 -7.77
CA LYS A 93 -4.64 -9.74 -7.63
C LYS A 93 -4.57 -8.36 -8.29
N TYR A 94 -3.38 -7.80 -8.46
CA TYR A 94 -3.21 -6.39 -8.79
C TYR A 94 -2.29 -6.13 -10.00
N SER A 95 -1.94 -7.17 -10.76
CA SER A 95 -1.11 -7.03 -11.95
C SER A 95 -1.88 -6.38 -13.10
N TRP A 96 -1.18 -5.56 -13.91
CA TRP A 96 -1.76 -4.93 -15.09
C TRP A 96 -2.36 -5.95 -16.06
N GLU A 97 -1.71 -7.10 -16.21
CA GLU A 97 -2.18 -8.18 -17.07
C GLU A 97 -3.54 -8.74 -16.61
N LEU A 98 -3.73 -8.92 -15.29
CA LEU A 98 -5.00 -9.35 -14.74
C LEU A 98 -6.10 -8.30 -14.95
N HIS A 99 -5.78 -7.02 -14.75
CA HIS A 99 -6.72 -5.93 -14.98
C HIS A 99 -7.12 -5.81 -16.46
N ALA A 100 -6.16 -5.92 -17.38
CA ALA A 100 -6.40 -5.88 -18.82
C ALA A 100 -7.32 -7.03 -19.27
N ARG A 101 -7.04 -8.27 -18.82
CA ARG A 101 -7.91 -9.43 -19.08
C ARG A 101 -9.33 -9.23 -18.59
N ARG A 102 -9.51 -8.68 -17.38
CA ARG A 102 -10.86 -8.41 -16.84
C ARG A 102 -11.61 -7.39 -17.69
N ILE A 103 -10.94 -6.33 -18.12
CA ILE A 103 -11.54 -5.31 -19.00
C ILE A 103 -11.91 -5.92 -20.35
N GLU A 104 -11.02 -6.70 -20.96
CA GLU A 104 -11.27 -7.41 -22.22
C GLU A 104 -12.51 -8.33 -22.13
N GLN A 105 -12.61 -9.11 -21.04
CA GLN A 105 -13.77 -9.97 -20.78
C GLN A 105 -15.08 -9.18 -20.73
N ILE A 106 -15.09 -8.04 -20.02
CA ILE A 106 -16.27 -7.18 -19.92
C ILE A 106 -16.63 -6.59 -21.29
N LEU A 107 -15.65 -6.07 -22.03
CA LEU A 107 -15.89 -5.47 -23.35
C LEU A 107 -16.41 -6.50 -24.35
N THR A 108 -15.88 -7.73 -24.31
CA THR A 108 -16.31 -8.81 -25.20
C THR A 108 -17.71 -9.31 -24.84
N ALA A 109 -18.09 -9.31 -23.56
CA ALA A 109 -19.43 -9.71 -23.11
C ALA A 109 -20.53 -8.70 -23.46
N LEU A 110 -20.16 -7.46 -23.81
CA LEU A 110 -21.09 -6.41 -24.22
C LEU A 110 -21.24 -6.29 -25.75
N ALA A 111 -20.41 -7.00 -26.52
CA ALA A 111 -20.45 -7.06 -27.98
C ALA A 111 -21.38 -8.17 -28.46
#